data_AF-A0A0F9RCR5-F1
#
_entry.id   AF-A0A0F9RCR5-F1
#
_cell.length_a   1.000
_cell.length_b   1.000
_cell.length_c   1.000
_cell.angle_alpha   90.00
_cell.angle_beta   90.00
_cell.angle_gamma   90.00
#
_symmetry.space_group_name_H-M   'P 1'
#
loop_
_entity.id
_entity.type
_entity.pdbx_description
1 polymer ?
#
loop_
_entity_poly.entity_id
_entity_poly.type
_entity_poly.pdbx_seq_one_letter_code
_entity_poly.pdbx_strand_id
1 'polypeptide(L)'
;MLDKIKIKIRSLIGDWSKSDAELFTYTSYSYFTLAELNVSSITEVTKNGVVVSPNDYTWDEDTNRVTITASLTSGDKIIITYVYNKYSNSELIEFIRASLVFISMESKCEKDFELETDEIHPTPSNRDTDLISLVASILINPSYSEYRIPNRVTVKYPRTMTKEKRIQNLIKRYLTSTGEVDVLEWN
;
A
#
# COMPACT_ATOMS: atom_id res chain seq x y z
N MET A 1 -11.64 -7.64 4.21
CA MET A 1 -10.79 -7.37 5.40
C MET A 1 -9.42 -6.80 5.03
N LEU A 2 -8.80 -7.36 3.99
CA LEU A 2 -7.55 -6.90 3.39
C LEU A 2 -7.48 -5.39 3.14
N ASP A 3 -8.57 -4.77 2.66
CA ASP A 3 -8.64 -3.31 2.45
C ASP A 3 -8.40 -2.50 3.73
N LYS A 4 -8.91 -2.97 4.87
CA LYS A 4 -8.68 -2.31 6.17
C LYS A 4 -7.20 -2.36 6.55
N ILE A 5 -6.53 -3.49 6.29
CA ILE A 5 -5.09 -3.66 6.53
C ILE A 5 -4.30 -2.74 5.59
N LYS A 6 -4.62 -2.72 4.29
CA LYS A 6 -3.99 -1.82 3.30
C LYS A 6 -4.11 -0.35 3.72
N ILE A 7 -5.29 0.11 4.15
CA ILE A 7 -5.51 1.48 4.63
C ILE A 7 -4.65 1.79 5.88
N LYS A 8 -4.59 0.85 6.84
CA LYS A 8 -3.74 1.00 8.04
C LYS A 8 -2.26 1.07 7.66
N ILE A 9 -1.79 0.20 6.77
CA ILE A 9 -0.41 0.21 6.29
C ILE A 9 -0.08 1.53 5.61
N ARG A 10 -0.89 1.99 4.65
CA ARG A 10 -0.70 3.29 3.97
C ARG A 10 -0.61 4.44 4.97
N SER A 11 -1.46 4.43 5.99
CA SER A 11 -1.43 5.42 7.07
C SER A 11 -0.15 5.37 7.90
N LEU A 12 0.36 4.17 8.20
CA LEU A 12 1.59 3.96 8.98
C LEU A 12 2.86 4.38 8.23
N ILE A 13 2.90 4.16 6.91
CA ILE A 13 4.06 4.49 6.07
C ILE A 13 3.98 5.89 5.44
N GLY A 14 2.86 6.60 5.64
CA GLY A 14 2.61 7.92 5.07
C GLY A 14 2.42 7.90 3.55
N ASP A 15 1.90 6.80 2.99
CA ASP A 15 1.62 6.66 1.56
C ASP A 15 0.24 7.18 1.20
N TRP A 16 0.11 8.50 1.26
CA TRP A 16 -1.11 9.23 0.91
C TRP A 16 -1.24 9.39 -0.60
N SER A 17 -2.49 9.41 -1.08
CA SER A 17 -2.80 9.69 -2.48
C SER A 17 -2.28 11.07 -2.88
N LYS A 18 -1.54 11.12 -3.99
CA LYS A 18 -1.02 12.36 -4.59
C LYS A 18 -1.67 12.55 -5.95
N SER A 19 -1.69 13.79 -6.42
CA SER A 19 -2.13 14.12 -7.78
C SER A 19 -0.97 14.72 -8.56
N ASP A 20 -0.91 14.37 -9.84
CA ASP A 20 0.01 14.97 -10.80
C ASP A 20 -0.67 15.02 -12.18
N ALA A 21 0.01 15.64 -13.15
CA ALA A 21 -0.46 15.73 -14.52
C ALA A 21 0.68 15.54 -15.52
N GLU A 22 0.38 14.84 -16.61
CA GLU A 22 1.30 14.64 -17.72
C GLU A 22 0.79 15.32 -19.00
N LEU A 23 1.71 15.97 -19.71
CA LEU A 23 1.46 16.62 -20.99
C LEU A 23 1.98 15.76 -22.13
N PHE A 24 1.11 15.46 -23.08
CA PHE A 24 1.41 14.78 -24.32
C PHE A 24 1.14 15.68 -25.52
N THR A 25 1.86 15.43 -26.62
CA THR A 25 1.55 16.02 -27.92
C THR A 25 1.09 14.90 -28.83
N TYR A 26 -0.15 14.98 -29.32
CA TYR A 26 -0.69 13.98 -30.22
C TYR A 26 0.01 14.04 -31.59
N THR A 27 0.42 12.87 -32.08
CA THR A 27 1.06 12.71 -33.39
C THR A 27 0.22 11.82 -34.29
N SER A 28 0.07 10.55 -33.91
CA SER A 28 -0.61 9.54 -34.73
C SER A 28 -1.40 8.50 -33.94
N TYR A 29 -1.12 8.31 -32.65
CA TYR A 29 -1.77 7.30 -31.82
C TYR A 29 -2.58 7.97 -30.73
N SER A 30 -3.82 7.51 -30.55
CA SER A 30 -4.75 8.07 -29.57
C SER A 30 -4.62 7.45 -28.18
N TYR A 31 -3.57 6.65 -27.95
CA TYR A 31 -3.23 6.11 -26.64
C TYR A 31 -2.01 6.82 -26.06
N PHE A 32 -2.08 7.13 -24.77
CA PHE A 32 -1.06 7.85 -24.00
C PHE A 32 -0.72 7.02 -22.77
N THR A 33 0.54 6.57 -22.67
CA THR A 33 1.02 5.82 -21.52
C THR A 33 1.55 6.78 -20.48
N LEU A 34 1.03 6.71 -19.26
CA LEU A 34 1.49 7.54 -18.15
C LEU A 34 2.83 7.02 -17.62
N ALA A 35 3.74 7.93 -17.30
CA ALA A 35 5.05 7.60 -16.74
C ALA A 35 4.97 7.25 -15.25
N GLU A 36 4.06 7.89 -14.51
CA GLU A 36 3.87 7.61 -13.09
C GLU A 36 3.30 6.21 -12.87
N LEU A 37 3.89 5.48 -11.92
CA LEU A 37 3.44 4.14 -11.55
C LEU A 37 2.30 4.22 -10.55
N ASN A 38 1.54 3.13 -10.42
CA ASN A 38 0.51 2.98 -9.37
C ASN A 38 -0.56 4.09 -9.40
N VAL A 39 -0.92 4.53 -10.61
CA VAL A 39 -2.07 5.40 -10.85
C VAL A 39 -3.33 4.68 -10.38
N SER A 40 -4.13 5.35 -9.54
CA SER A 40 -5.37 4.81 -8.99
C SER A 40 -6.61 5.35 -9.68
N SER A 41 -6.53 6.53 -10.30
CA SER A 41 -7.62 7.09 -11.11
C SER A 41 -7.15 8.24 -11.98
N ILE A 42 -7.79 8.38 -13.15
CA ILE A 42 -7.73 9.61 -13.95
C ILE A 42 -8.80 10.58 -13.43
N THR A 43 -8.40 11.82 -13.15
CA THR A 43 -9.32 12.85 -12.64
C THR A 43 -9.83 13.75 -13.75
N GLU A 44 -8.98 14.10 -14.72
CA GLU A 44 -9.33 14.99 -15.81
C GLU A 44 -8.44 14.75 -17.03
N VAL A 45 -9.03 14.82 -18.23
CA VAL A 45 -8.28 14.86 -19.49
C VAL A 45 -8.67 16.15 -20.19
N THR A 46 -7.68 16.95 -20.62
CA THR A 46 -7.93 18.15 -21.42
C THR A 46 -7.23 18.06 -22.77
N LYS A 47 -7.89 18.59 -23.80
CA LYS A 47 -7.36 18.79 -25.14
C LYS A 47 -7.26 20.28 -25.41
N ASN A 48 -6.04 20.78 -25.62
CA ASN A 48 -5.75 22.20 -25.85
C ASN A 48 -6.37 23.12 -24.78
N GLY A 49 -6.44 22.65 -23.53
CA GLY A 49 -7.05 23.37 -22.40
C GLY A 49 -8.57 23.23 -22.27
N VAL A 50 -9.23 22.44 -23.12
CA VAL A 50 -10.67 22.13 -23.02
C VAL A 50 -10.85 20.73 -22.45
N VAL A 51 -11.69 20.59 -21.43
CA VAL A 51 -11.98 19.29 -20.80
C VAL A 51 -12.63 18.35 -21.81
N VAL A 52 -12.07 17.15 -21.94
CA VAL A 52 -12.62 16.05 -22.73
C VAL A 52 -13.67 15.33 -21.90
N SER A 53 -14.80 14.97 -22.53
CA SER A 53 -15.86 14.24 -21.83
C SER A 53 -15.34 12.92 -21.27
N PRO A 54 -15.78 12.48 -20.08
CA PRO A 54 -15.44 11.15 -19.56
C PRO A 54 -15.85 9.98 -20.47
N ASN A 55 -16.79 10.19 -21.40
CA ASN A 55 -17.18 9.18 -22.39
C ASN A 55 -16.26 9.15 -23.61
N ASP A 56 -15.40 10.17 -23.76
CA ASP A 56 -14.51 10.34 -24.90
C ASP A 56 -13.07 9.89 -24.60
N TYR A 57 -12.86 9.21 -23.47
CA TYR A 57 -11.62 8.51 -23.16
C TYR A 57 -11.86 7.31 -22.25
N THR A 58 -10.94 6.36 -22.30
CA THR A 58 -10.90 5.21 -21.38
C THR A 58 -9.51 5.09 -20.80
N TRP A 59 -9.41 4.63 -19.55
CA TRP A 59 -8.14 4.32 -18.91
C TRP A 59 -8.09 2.84 -18.57
N ASP A 60 -6.98 2.21 -18.91
CA ASP A 60 -6.65 0.83 -18.57
C ASP A 60 -5.57 0.85 -17.49
N GLU A 61 -5.92 0.35 -16.30
CA GLU A 61 -5.03 0.30 -15.13
C GLU A 61 -3.88 -0.70 -15.30
N ASP A 62 -4.07 -1.77 -16.08
CA ASP A 62 -3.07 -2.82 -16.27
C ASP A 62 -1.93 -2.35 -17.16
N THR A 63 -2.26 -1.60 -18.22
CA THR A 63 -1.28 -1.06 -19.15
C THR A 63 -0.88 0.39 -18.84
N ASN A 64 -1.56 1.03 -17.89
CA ASN A 64 -1.45 2.44 -17.54
C ASN A 64 -1.61 3.37 -18.77
N ARG A 65 -2.57 3.02 -19.64
CA ARG A 65 -2.83 3.72 -20.91
C ARG A 65 -4.17 4.42 -20.89
N VAL A 66 -4.16 5.69 -21.27
CA VAL A 66 -5.36 6.46 -21.57
C VAL A 66 -5.59 6.48 -23.07
N THR A 67 -6.72 5.97 -23.53
CA THR A 67 -7.12 5.99 -24.94
C THR A 67 -8.19 7.05 -25.12
N ILE A 68 -7.95 8.06 -25.94
CA ILE A 68 -8.92 9.11 -26.29
C ILE A 68 -9.67 8.69 -27.55
N THR A 69 -11.00 8.70 -27.50
CA THR A 69 -11.88 8.37 -28.62
C THR A 69 -12.40 9.62 -29.35
N ALA A 70 -12.31 10.80 -28.73
CA ALA A 70 -12.57 12.07 -29.41
C ALA A 70 -11.61 12.29 -30.60
N SER A 71 -12.06 13.08 -31.59
CA SER A 71 -11.23 13.42 -32.75
C SER A 71 -9.98 14.20 -32.34
N LEU A 72 -8.81 13.70 -32.71
CA LEU A 72 -7.50 14.31 -32.45
C LEU A 72 -6.85 14.76 -33.76
N THR A 73 -6.21 15.93 -33.73
CA THR A 73 -5.43 16.50 -34.83
C THR A 73 -3.96 16.60 -34.42
N SER A 74 -3.05 16.18 -35.29
CA SER A 74 -1.61 16.20 -35.00
C SER A 74 -1.18 17.59 -34.50
N GLY A 75 -0.48 17.63 -33.37
CA GLY A 75 -0.11 18.86 -32.66
C GLY A 75 -1.03 19.24 -31.48
N ASP A 76 -2.16 18.54 -31.29
CA ASP A 76 -2.99 18.72 -30.11
C ASP A 76 -2.21 18.43 -28.82
N LYS A 77 -2.38 19.30 -27.83
CA LYS A 77 -1.82 19.15 -26.48
C LYS A 77 -2.84 18.44 -25.60
N ILE A 78 -2.46 17.28 -25.10
CA ILE A 78 -3.29 16.48 -24.21
C ILE A 78 -2.69 16.55 -22.81
N ILE A 79 -3.45 17.02 -21.83
CA ILE A 79 -3.04 16.98 -20.43
C ILE A 79 -3.91 15.96 -19.72
N ILE A 80 -3.28 14.99 -19.07
CA ILE A 80 -3.95 13.97 -18.28
C ILE A 80 -3.58 14.19 -16.83
N THR A 81 -4.57 14.53 -16.02
CA THR A 81 -4.43 14.67 -14.57
C THR A 81 -4.89 13.38 -13.90
N TYR A 82 -4.12 12.90 -12.93
CA TYR A 82 -4.37 11.62 -12.28
C TYR A 82 -4.02 11.65 -10.80
N VAL A 83 -4.47 10.62 -10.09
CA VAL A 83 -4.13 10.33 -8.70
C VAL A 83 -3.35 9.04 -8.64
N TYR A 84 -2.30 9.00 -7.81
CA TYR A 84 -1.44 7.85 -7.65
C TYR A 84 -0.99 7.69 -6.20
N ASN A 85 -0.47 6.50 -5.89
CA ASN A 85 0.16 6.20 -4.62
C ASN A 85 1.58 5.70 -4.87
N LYS A 86 2.45 5.76 -3.86
CA LYS A 86 3.81 5.23 -4.00
C LYS A 86 3.81 3.71 -4.16
N TYR A 87 2.93 3.00 -3.45
CA TYR A 87 2.83 1.55 -3.51
C TYR A 87 1.48 1.09 -4.11
N SER A 88 1.52 0.09 -4.98
CA SER A 88 0.32 -0.59 -5.49
C SER A 88 -0.37 -1.40 -4.40
N ASN A 89 -1.65 -1.72 -4.61
CA ASN A 89 -2.35 -2.63 -3.71
C ASN A 89 -1.72 -4.03 -3.71
N SER A 90 -1.26 -4.51 -4.87
CA SER A 90 -0.60 -5.82 -5.00
C SER A 90 0.72 -5.87 -4.21
N GLU A 91 1.55 -4.83 -4.27
CA GLU A 91 2.76 -4.75 -3.44
C GLU A 91 2.41 -4.79 -1.95
N LEU A 92 1.38 -4.04 -1.52
CA LEU A 92 0.94 -4.07 -0.12
C LEU A 92 0.48 -5.47 0.32
N ILE A 93 -0.14 -6.24 -0.58
CA ILE A 93 -0.56 -7.62 -0.30
C ILE A 93 0.65 -8.53 -0.09
N GLU A 94 1.71 -8.37 -0.87
CA GLU A 94 2.95 -9.14 -0.67
C GLU A 94 3.63 -8.81 0.67
N PHE A 95 3.60 -7.55 1.10
CA PHE A 95 4.07 -7.18 2.44
C PHE A 95 3.18 -7.74 3.55
N ILE A 96 1.87 -7.86 3.32
CA ILE A 96 0.95 -8.54 4.23
C ILE A 96 1.33 -10.03 4.32
N ARG A 97 1.51 -10.73 3.18
CA ARG A 97 1.94 -12.14 3.16
C ARG A 97 3.24 -12.34 3.94
N ALA A 98 4.26 -11.51 3.68
CA ALA A 98 5.52 -11.57 4.40
C ALA A 98 5.32 -11.34 5.92
N SER A 99 4.42 -10.43 6.31
CA SER A 99 4.14 -10.18 7.72
C SER A 99 3.50 -11.39 8.42
N LEU A 100 2.65 -12.16 7.73
CA LEU A 100 2.06 -13.39 8.28
C LEU A 100 3.13 -14.44 8.56
N VAL A 101 4.13 -14.59 7.68
CA VAL A 101 5.26 -15.50 7.90
C VAL A 101 6.05 -15.11 9.14
N PHE A 102 6.37 -13.82 9.32
CA PHE A 102 7.06 -13.37 10.54
C PHE A 102 6.24 -13.62 11.81
N ILE A 103 4.92 -13.42 11.74
CA ILE A 103 4.03 -13.72 12.86
C ILE A 103 4.06 -15.23 13.14
N SER A 104 3.88 -16.09 12.13
CA SER A 104 3.90 -17.55 12.29
C SER A 104 5.24 -18.07 12.87
N MET A 105 6.37 -17.49 12.46
CA MET A 105 7.70 -17.88 12.98
C MET A 105 7.95 -17.48 14.44
N GLU A 106 7.54 -16.27 14.83
CA GLU A 106 7.90 -15.68 16.13
C GLU A 106 6.80 -15.78 17.17
N SER A 107 5.56 -15.91 16.73
CA SER A 107 4.44 -16.09 17.62
C SER A 107 4.22 -17.57 17.86
N LYS A 108 4.20 -17.95 19.14
CA LYS A 108 3.47 -19.15 19.59
C LYS A 108 1.95 -18.92 19.48
N CYS A 109 1.50 -18.00 18.61
CA CYS A 109 0.09 -17.73 18.40
C CYS A 109 -0.51 -19.04 17.92
N GLU A 110 -1.50 -19.55 18.66
CA GLU A 110 -2.20 -20.78 18.31
C GLU A 110 -2.88 -20.71 16.93
N LYS A 111 -3.00 -19.51 16.37
CA LYS A 111 -3.61 -19.23 15.08
C LYS A 111 -2.53 -19.06 14.01
N ASP A 112 -2.45 -20.04 13.13
CA ASP A 112 -1.67 -19.97 11.90
C ASP A 112 -2.46 -19.16 10.88
N PHE A 113 -2.00 -17.94 10.59
CA PHE A 113 -2.67 -17.04 9.66
C PHE A 113 -2.16 -17.25 8.24
N GLU A 114 -3.05 -17.63 7.33
CA GLU A 114 -2.76 -17.81 5.91
C GLU A 114 -3.60 -16.84 5.07
N LEU A 115 -3.03 -16.36 3.96
CA LEU A 115 -3.77 -15.56 2.98
C LEU A 115 -4.25 -16.46 1.85
N GLU A 116 -5.54 -16.79 1.85
CA GLU A 116 -6.21 -17.58 0.82
C GLU A 116 -6.98 -16.66 -0.12
N THR A 117 -6.64 -16.66 -1.41
CA THR A 117 -7.18 -15.71 -2.41
C THR A 117 -7.08 -14.26 -1.94
N ASP A 118 -8.12 -13.71 -1.31
CA ASP A 118 -8.20 -12.32 -0.83
C ASP A 118 -8.56 -12.18 0.67
N GLU A 119 -8.62 -13.30 1.41
CA GLU A 119 -8.98 -13.32 2.82
C GLU A 119 -7.92 -14.02 3.69
N ILE A 120 -7.78 -13.53 4.93
CA ILE A 120 -6.84 -14.09 5.91
C ILE A 120 -7.60 -15.04 6.82
N HIS A 121 -7.14 -16.30 6.90
CA HIS A 121 -7.72 -17.37 7.70
C HIS A 121 -6.74 -17.85 8.78
N PRO A 122 -7.19 -18.09 10.02
CA PRO A 122 -8.51 -17.74 10.53
C PRO A 122 -8.69 -16.22 10.56
N THR A 123 -9.94 -15.75 10.53
CA THR A 123 -10.25 -14.32 10.45
C THR A 123 -9.60 -13.54 11.60
N PRO A 124 -8.66 -12.61 11.34
CA PRO A 124 -7.97 -11.89 12.39
C PRO A 124 -8.90 -10.93 13.13
N SER A 125 -8.70 -10.78 14.43
CA SER A 125 -9.35 -9.74 15.22
C SER A 125 -8.82 -8.35 14.83
N ASN A 126 -9.44 -7.27 15.32
CA ASN A 126 -8.92 -5.92 15.12
C ASN A 126 -7.48 -5.75 15.66
N ARG A 127 -7.15 -6.44 16.77
CA ARG A 127 -5.81 -6.42 17.36
C ARG A 127 -4.80 -7.15 16.47
N ASP A 128 -5.17 -8.31 15.94
CA ASP A 128 -4.33 -9.06 15.00
C ASP A 128 -4.12 -8.25 13.71
N THR A 129 -5.17 -7.60 13.22
CA THR A 129 -5.13 -6.68 12.07
C THR A 129 -4.14 -5.53 12.29
N ASP A 130 -4.10 -4.95 13.50
CA ASP A 130 -3.14 -3.91 13.86
C ASP A 130 -1.70 -4.44 13.92
N LEU A 131 -1.48 -5.64 14.47
CA LEU A 131 -0.18 -6.30 14.49
C LEU A 131 0.34 -6.55 13.07
N ILE A 132 -0.49 -7.18 12.21
CA ILE A 132 -0.18 -7.45 10.79
C ILE A 132 0.21 -6.14 10.10
N SER A 133 -0.58 -5.08 10.28
CA SER A 133 -0.32 -3.76 9.68
C SER A 133 1.01 -3.15 10.14
N LEU A 134 1.35 -3.28 11.43
CA LEU A 134 2.61 -2.78 11.97
C LEU A 134 3.81 -3.57 11.46
N VAL A 135 3.75 -4.90 11.45
CA VAL A 135 4.83 -5.75 10.93
C VAL A 135 5.05 -5.45 9.46
N ALA A 136 3.98 -5.40 8.64
CA ALA A 136 4.07 -5.02 7.24
C ALA A 136 4.68 -3.62 7.05
N SER A 137 4.32 -2.63 7.88
CA SER A 137 4.92 -1.30 7.80
C SER A 137 6.43 -1.27 8.11
N ILE A 138 6.90 -2.12 9.02
CA ILE A 138 8.34 -2.28 9.33
C ILE A 138 9.06 -2.93 8.15
N LEU A 139 8.44 -3.88 7.46
CA LEU A 139 9.01 -4.51 6.26
C LEU A 139 9.14 -3.51 5.10
N ILE A 140 8.13 -2.66 4.91
CA ILE A 140 8.13 -1.63 3.86
C ILE A 140 9.16 -0.54 4.14
N ASN A 141 9.28 -0.09 5.40
CA ASN A 141 10.14 1.03 5.76
C ASN A 141 10.98 0.76 7.02
N PRO A 142 11.96 -0.15 6.95
CA PRO A 142 12.70 -0.63 8.13
C PRO A 142 13.46 0.46 8.88
N SER A 143 13.74 1.59 8.22
CA SER A 143 14.46 2.73 8.80
C SER A 143 13.58 3.64 9.67
N TYR A 144 12.24 3.50 9.64
CA TYR A 144 11.36 4.34 10.45
C TYR A 144 11.53 4.06 11.95
N SER A 145 11.88 5.11 12.69
CA SER A 145 12.10 5.07 14.14
C SER A 145 10.82 5.25 14.95
N GLU A 146 9.72 5.66 14.32
CA GLU A 146 8.44 5.93 14.98
C GLU A 146 7.29 5.53 14.05
N TYR A 147 6.34 4.76 14.59
CA TYR A 147 5.09 4.39 13.93
C TYR A 147 3.92 4.84 14.79
N ARG A 148 2.93 5.50 14.18
CA ARG A 148 1.74 6.03 14.88
C ARG A 148 0.48 5.33 14.39
N ILE A 149 -0.21 4.67 15.30
CA ILE A 149 -1.48 4.01 15.03
C ILE A 149 -2.63 5.02 15.25
N PRO A 150 -3.76 4.97 14.52
CA PRO A 150 -4.89 5.89 14.69
C PRO A 150 -5.40 6.05 16.13
N ASN A 151 -5.23 5.02 16.97
CA ASN A 151 -5.61 5.03 18.39
C ASN A 151 -4.59 5.70 19.32
N ARG A 152 -3.72 6.58 18.80
CA ARG A 152 -2.68 7.35 19.54
C ARG A 152 -1.60 6.52 20.25
N VAL A 153 -1.44 5.25 19.91
CA VAL A 153 -0.29 4.46 20.37
C VAL A 153 0.87 4.71 19.42
N THR A 154 1.98 5.20 19.97
CA THR A 154 3.22 5.44 19.24
C THR A 154 4.23 4.37 19.60
N VAL A 155 4.73 3.64 18.59
CA VAL A 155 5.80 2.66 18.76
C VAL A 155 7.10 3.29 18.30
N LYS A 156 8.09 3.41 19.20
CA LYS A 156 9.42 3.96 18.91
C LYS A 156 10.48 2.87 18.98
N TYR A 157 11.36 2.85 17.98
CA TYR A 157 12.50 1.94 17.92
C TYR A 157 13.83 2.72 17.86
N PRO A 158 14.89 2.25 18.56
CA PRO A 158 16.23 2.77 18.36
C PRO A 158 16.67 2.61 16.91
N ARG A 159 17.32 3.64 16.33
CA ARG A 159 17.80 3.60 14.94
C ARG A 159 18.79 2.47 14.67
N THR A 160 19.51 2.02 15.71
CA THR A 160 20.50 0.93 15.66
C THR A 160 19.88 -0.46 15.67
N MET A 161 18.58 -0.60 15.94
CA MET A 161 17.91 -1.89 15.98
C MET A 161 17.59 -2.37 14.56
N THR A 162 17.97 -3.62 14.23
CA THR A 162 17.64 -4.26 12.95
C THR A 162 16.13 -4.47 12.80
N LYS A 163 15.64 -4.60 11.57
CA LYS A 163 14.20 -4.76 11.30
C LYS A 163 13.65 -6.04 11.93
N GLU A 164 14.40 -7.14 11.89
CA GLU A 164 14.05 -8.44 12.47
C GLU A 164 13.85 -8.28 13.98
N LYS A 165 14.79 -7.64 14.67
CA LYS A 165 14.71 -7.41 16.12
C LYS A 165 13.55 -6.48 16.50
N ARG A 166 13.16 -5.54 15.63
CA ARG A 166 11.97 -4.70 15.84
C ARG A 166 10.69 -5.54 15.74
N ILE A 167 10.59 -6.37 14.71
CA ILE A 167 9.45 -7.28 14.49
C ILE A 167 9.33 -8.25 15.67
N GLN A 168 10.42 -8.90 16.08
CA GLN A 168 10.46 -9.81 17.23
C GLN A 168 9.98 -9.13 18.52
N ASN A 169 10.52 -7.95 18.83
CA ASN A 169 10.12 -7.21 20.03
C ASN A 169 8.65 -6.79 19.99
N LEU A 170 8.13 -6.44 18.82
CA LEU A 170 6.72 -6.08 18.64
C LEU A 170 5.81 -7.29 18.91
N ILE A 171 6.14 -8.44 18.31
CA ILE A 171 5.38 -9.68 18.46
C ILE A 171 5.43 -10.13 19.92
N LYS A 172 6.61 -10.18 20.56
CA LYS A 172 6.73 -10.53 21.99
C LYS A 172 5.87 -9.65 22.88
N ARG A 173 5.87 -8.33 22.67
CA ARG A 173 5.02 -7.39 23.41
C ARG A 173 3.53 -7.64 23.18
N TYR A 174 3.14 -7.97 21.95
CA TYR A 174 1.78 -8.33 21.62
C TYR A 174 1.33 -9.56 22.43
N LEU A 175 2.13 -10.62 22.45
CA LEU A 175 1.84 -11.87 23.17
C LEU A 175 1.79 -11.67 24.70
N THR A 176 2.74 -10.89 25.25
CA THR A 176 2.71 -10.56 26.68
C THR A 176 1.42 -9.80 27.05
N SER A 177 0.90 -8.97 26.13
CA SER A 177 -0.35 -8.22 26.36
C SER A 177 -1.61 -9.08 26.25
N THR A 178 -1.54 -10.25 25.64
CA THR A 178 -2.63 -11.23 25.56
C THR A 178 -2.56 -12.30 26.66
N GLY A 179 -1.54 -12.25 27.52
CA GLY A 179 -1.36 -13.17 28.64
C GLY A 179 -0.51 -14.41 28.30
N GLU A 180 0.07 -14.48 27.11
CA GLU A 180 1.05 -15.50 26.77
C GLU A 180 2.41 -15.13 27.40
N VAL A 181 2.89 -15.99 28.30
CA VAL A 181 4.12 -15.78 29.06
C VAL A 181 5.28 -16.44 28.32
N ASP A 182 6.28 -15.64 27.92
CA ASP A 182 7.53 -16.15 27.36
C ASP A 182 8.28 -16.93 28.47
N VAL A 183 8.79 -18.12 28.16
CA VAL A 183 9.62 -18.87 29.10
C VAL A 183 11.00 -18.25 29.04
N LEU A 184 11.40 -17.55 30.11
CA LEU A 184 12.78 -17.09 30.28
C LEU A 184 13.68 -18.32 30.50
N GLU A 185 14.28 -18.82 29.42
CA GLU A 185 15.43 -19.71 29.55
C GLU A 185 16.66 -18.88 29.94
N TRP A 186 17.15 -19.15 31.14
CA TRP A 186 18.44 -18.64 31.61
C TRP A 186 19.53 -19.46 30.93
N ASN A 187 20.37 -18.81 30.12
CA ASN A 187 21.70 -19.31 29.78
C ASN A 187 22.73 -18.67 30.71
#